data_AF-A0A353RM13-F1
#
_entry.id   AF-A0A353RM13-F1
#
_cell.length_a   1.000
_cell.length_b   1.000
_cell.length_c   1.000
_cell.angle_alpha   90.00
_cell.angle_beta   90.00
_cell.angle_gamma   90.00
#
_symmetry.space_group_name_H-M   'P 1'
#
loop_
_entity.id
_entity.type
_entity.pdbx_description
1 polymer ?
#
loop_
_entity_poly.entity_id
_entity_poly.type
_entity_poly.pdbx_seq_one_letter_code
_entity_poly.pdbx_strand_id
1 'polypeptide(L)'
;SERSLEQLKNMMEFEGYMDVASAEFKALEEKLHPDLDRDLELFNEDIRKMIESEIVQRRYYKKGVLIHQLSDDKVFDKALEVLSNPDLYRILLQPKPANIPPAKEIKEKLKNQYS
;
A
#
# COMPACT_ATOMS: atom_id res chain seq x y z
N SER A 1 10.26 2.09 -17.70
CA SER A 1 9.22 2.73 -18.51
C SER A 1 9.62 2.89 -19.97
N GLU A 2 10.86 3.29 -20.26
CA GLU A 2 11.37 3.53 -21.62
C GLU A 2 11.15 2.37 -22.61
N ARG A 3 11.55 1.14 -22.26
CA ARG A 3 11.32 -0.05 -23.11
C ARG A 3 9.84 -0.30 -23.45
N SER A 4 8.93 -0.04 -22.51
CA SER A 4 7.50 -0.23 -22.71
C SER A 4 6.89 0.85 -23.59
N LEU A 5 7.38 2.10 -23.48
CA LEU A 5 6.98 3.19 -24.36
C LEU A 5 7.48 2.96 -25.79
N GLU A 6 8.71 2.45 -25.95
CA GLU A 6 9.26 2.10 -27.25
C GLU A 6 8.45 0.96 -27.92
N GLN A 7 8.07 -0.06 -27.14
CA GLN A 7 7.19 -1.12 -27.63
C GLN A 7 5.81 -0.59 -28.06
N LEU A 8 5.21 0.31 -27.27
CA LEU A 8 3.94 0.94 -27.60
C LEU A 8 4.05 1.78 -28.88
N LYS A 9 5.13 2.56 -29.02
CA LYS A 9 5.41 3.36 -30.22
C LYS A 9 5.47 2.49 -31.47
N ASN A 10 6.24 1.40 -31.42
CA ASN A 10 6.37 0.47 -32.54
C ASN A 10 5.03 -0.18 -32.92
N MET A 11 4.19 -0.51 -31.93
CA MET A 11 2.86 -1.05 -32.19
C MET A 11 1.93 -0.02 -32.82
N MET A 12 1.95 1.22 -32.35
CA MET A 12 1.18 2.31 -32.94
C MET A 12 1.59 2.63 -34.38
N GLU A 13 2.89 2.55 -34.70
CA GLU A 13 3.39 2.68 -36.07
C GLU A 13 2.89 1.54 -36.96
N PHE A 14 2.97 0.29 -36.46
CA PHE A 14 2.52 -0.89 -37.18
C PHE A 14 1.01 -0.88 -37.46
N GLU A 15 0.21 -0.47 -36.47
CA GLU A 15 -1.25 -0.42 -36.57
C GLU A 15 -1.78 0.87 -37.23
N GLY A 16 -0.88 1.82 -37.56
CA GLY A 16 -1.24 3.07 -38.24
C GLY A 16 -1.92 4.12 -37.35
N TYR A 17 -1.77 4.02 -36.02
CA TYR A 17 -2.39 4.94 -35.07
C TYR A 17 -1.62 6.24 -34.87
N MET A 18 -0.46 6.41 -35.50
CA MET A 18 0.35 7.63 -35.36
C MET A 18 -0.39 8.90 -35.81
N ASP A 19 -1.23 8.82 -36.85
CA ASP A 19 -1.96 9.97 -37.38
C ASP A 19 -3.00 10.53 -36.40
N VAL A 20 -3.49 9.70 -35.47
CA VAL A 20 -4.58 10.05 -34.55
C VAL A 20 -4.13 10.21 -33.10
N ALA A 21 -3.02 9.59 -32.69
CA ALA A 21 -2.63 9.49 -31.28
C ALA A 21 -1.18 9.94 -30.99
N SER A 22 -0.46 10.49 -31.97
CA SER A 22 0.94 10.91 -31.79
C SER A 22 1.10 12.02 -30.74
N ALA A 23 0.15 12.97 -30.66
CA ALA A 23 0.21 14.06 -29.70
C ALA A 23 0.09 13.56 -28.25
N GLU A 24 -0.86 12.65 -28.00
CA GLU A 24 -1.09 12.00 -26.71
C GLU A 24 0.08 11.12 -26.32
N PHE A 25 0.63 10.35 -27.27
CA PHE A 25 1.82 9.54 -27.03
C PHE A 25 3.00 10.41 -26.59
N LYS A 26 3.28 11.51 -27.31
CA LYS A 26 4.39 12.40 -26.97
C LYS A 26 4.21 13.05 -25.59
N ALA A 27 3.00 13.49 -25.28
CA ALA A 27 2.68 14.05 -23.97
C ALA A 27 2.84 13.01 -22.84
N LEU A 28 2.54 11.73 -23.11
CA LEU A 28 2.75 10.65 -22.16
C LEU A 28 4.23 10.30 -22.01
N GLU A 29 4.97 10.25 -23.12
CA GLU A 29 6.41 10.00 -23.16
C GLU A 29 7.18 11.04 -22.34
N GLU A 30 6.88 12.33 -22.53
CA GLU A 30 7.46 13.43 -21.76
C GLU A 30 7.20 13.28 -20.25
N LYS A 31 5.98 12.87 -19.87
CA LYS A 31 5.62 12.66 -18.45
C LYS A 31 6.32 11.45 -17.83
N LEU A 32 6.56 10.40 -18.61
CA LEU A 32 7.15 9.15 -18.13
C LEU A 32 8.67 9.09 -18.32
N HIS A 33 9.25 10.14 -18.90
CA HIS A 33 10.69 10.29 -19.00
C HIS A 33 11.31 10.23 -17.58
N PRO A 34 12.44 9.54 -17.40
CA PRO A 34 13.18 9.56 -16.14
C PRO A 34 13.57 10.99 -15.78
N ASP A 35 13.27 11.39 -14.54
CA ASP A 35 13.57 12.72 -14.02
C ASP A 35 14.07 12.55 -12.59
N LEU A 36 15.38 12.77 -12.41
CA LEU A 36 16.04 12.56 -11.12
C LEU A 36 15.48 13.48 -10.04
N ASP A 37 15.22 14.75 -10.35
CA ASP A 37 14.77 15.73 -9.36
C ASP A 37 13.36 15.36 -8.88
N ARG A 38 12.47 15.03 -9.81
CA ARG A 38 11.13 14.52 -9.49
C ARG A 38 11.20 13.24 -8.67
N ASP A 39 12.05 12.30 -9.05
CA ASP A 39 12.14 11.01 -8.37
C ASP A 39 12.72 11.20 -6.95
N LEU A 40 13.70 12.07 -6.75
CA LEU A 40 14.24 12.42 -5.43
C LEU A 40 13.21 13.11 -4.53
N GLU A 41 12.33 13.93 -5.09
CA GLU A 41 11.22 14.53 -4.34
C GLU A 41 10.16 13.49 -3.99
N LEU A 42 9.75 12.66 -4.96
CA LEU A 42 8.74 11.62 -4.78
C LEU A 42 9.15 10.59 -3.72
N PHE A 43 10.42 10.17 -3.73
CA PHE A 43 10.95 9.15 -2.82
C PHE A 43 11.73 9.76 -1.63
N ASN A 44 11.61 11.08 -1.37
CA ASN A 44 12.42 11.77 -0.37
C ASN A 44 12.38 11.10 1.00
N GLU A 45 11.16 10.79 1.46
CA GLU A 45 10.91 10.18 2.77
C GLU A 45 11.54 8.79 2.89
N ASP A 46 11.40 7.96 1.86
CA ASP A 46 11.95 6.60 1.86
C ASP A 46 13.49 6.62 1.82
N ILE A 47 14.06 7.50 0.98
CA ILE A 47 15.51 7.70 0.89
C ILE A 47 16.06 8.18 2.25
N ARG A 48 15.40 9.16 2.87
CA ARG A 48 15.78 9.69 4.18
C ARG A 48 15.77 8.59 5.23
N LYS A 49 14.68 7.84 5.36
CA LYS A 49 14.56 6.72 6.32
C LYS A 49 15.62 5.65 6.13
N MET A 50 15.98 5.36 4.87
CA MET A 50 17.07 4.43 4.57
C MET A 50 18.43 4.97 5.08
N ILE A 51 18.74 6.23 4.79
CA ILE A 51 19.99 6.88 5.24
C ILE A 51 20.04 6.98 6.77
N GLU A 52 18.94 7.34 7.42
CA GLU A 52 18.83 7.40 8.87
C GLU A 52 19.08 6.04 9.51
N SER A 53 18.47 4.98 8.98
CA SER A 53 18.70 3.60 9.42
C SER A 53 20.18 3.21 9.31
N GLU A 54 20.86 3.60 8.22
CA GLU A 54 22.28 3.35 8.01
C GLU A 54 23.17 4.11 9.01
N ILE A 55 22.84 5.37 9.32
CA ILE A 55 23.54 6.18 10.34
C ILE A 55 23.38 5.52 11.71
N VAL A 56 22.14 5.18 12.07
CA VAL A 56 21.80 4.56 13.36
C VAL A 56 22.50 3.20 13.50
N GLN A 57 22.52 2.38 12.44
CA GLN A 57 23.19 1.09 12.43
C GLN A 57 24.69 1.20 12.75
N ARG A 58 25.37 2.22 12.23
CA ARG A 58 26.81 2.45 12.48
C ARG A 58 27.11 2.85 13.92
N ARG A 59 26.19 3.56 14.58
CA ARG A 59 26.41 4.09 15.94
C ARG A 59 25.83 3.22 17.05
N TYR A 60 24.68 2.60 16.80
CA TYR A 60 23.84 1.93 17.79
C TYR A 60 23.51 0.47 17.44
N TYR A 61 24.07 -0.04 16.34
CA TYR A 61 23.87 -1.40 15.85
C TYR A 61 22.39 -1.73 15.62
N LYS A 62 22.08 -3.03 15.48
CA LYS A 62 20.71 -3.51 15.19
C LYS A 62 19.67 -3.04 16.20
N LYS A 63 20.05 -2.93 17.49
CA LYS A 63 19.15 -2.44 18.54
C LYS A 63 18.70 -1.00 18.28
N GLY A 64 19.63 -0.13 17.89
CA GLY A 64 19.29 1.25 17.55
C GLY A 64 18.37 1.33 16.34
N VAL A 65 18.65 0.53 15.30
CA VAL A 65 17.80 0.52 14.09
C VAL A 65 16.38 0.11 14.43
N LEU A 66 16.19 -0.94 15.24
CA LEU A 66 14.86 -1.35 15.69
C LEU A 66 14.13 -0.24 16.45
N ILE A 67 14.81 0.46 17.36
CA ILE A 67 14.21 1.58 18.11
C ILE A 67 13.81 2.71 17.17
N HIS A 68 14.66 3.07 16.20
CA HIS A 68 14.37 4.09 15.20
C HIS A 68 13.21 3.70 14.29
N GLN A 69 13.14 2.46 13.83
CA GLN A 69 12.02 1.99 12.99
C GLN A 69 10.68 2.02 13.74
N LEU A 70 10.70 1.76 15.05
CA LEU A 70 9.51 1.80 15.89
C LEU A 70 9.05 3.22 16.24
N SER A 71 9.87 4.26 16.07
CA SER A 71 9.51 5.61 16.54
C SER A 71 8.34 6.24 15.80
N ASP A 72 8.12 5.85 14.53
CA ASP A 72 7.01 6.34 13.70
C ASP A 72 6.05 5.21 13.29
N ASP A 73 6.11 4.06 13.98
CA ASP A 73 5.26 2.91 13.68
C ASP A 73 3.88 3.05 14.34
N LYS A 74 2.89 3.44 13.53
CA LYS A 74 1.49 3.58 13.95
C LYS A 74 0.88 2.30 14.51
N VAL A 75 1.33 1.13 14.06
CA VAL A 75 0.87 -0.16 14.58
C VAL A 75 1.43 -0.36 15.98
N PHE A 76 2.70 -0.04 16.18
CA PHE A 76 3.33 -0.09 17.50
C PHE A 76 2.65 0.87 18.48
N ASP A 77 2.41 2.12 18.09
CA ASP A 77 1.69 3.11 18.91
C ASP A 77 0.29 2.61 19.28
N LYS A 78 -0.45 2.06 18.32
CA LYS A 78 -1.80 1.54 18.58
C LYS A 78 -1.78 0.32 19.48
N ALA A 79 -0.76 -0.54 19.34
CA ALA A 79 -0.58 -1.68 20.23
C ALA A 79 -0.32 -1.22 21.66
N LEU A 80 0.51 -0.20 21.87
CA LEU A 80 0.73 0.38 23.20
C LEU A 80 -0.54 0.95 23.80
N GLU A 81 -1.34 1.70 23.02
CA GLU A 81 -2.63 2.25 23.47
C GLU A 81 -3.60 1.15 23.90
N VAL A 82 -3.77 0.12 23.05
CA VAL A 82 -4.73 -0.96 23.28
C VAL A 82 -4.30 -1.84 24.45
N LEU A 83 -3.02 -2.24 24.50
CA LEU A 83 -2.53 -3.17 25.53
C LEU A 83 -2.41 -2.50 26.91
N SER A 84 -2.25 -1.18 26.96
CA SER A 84 -2.21 -0.41 28.20
C SER A 84 -3.60 -0.03 28.74
N ASN A 85 -4.67 -0.28 27.97
CA ASN A 85 -6.05 0.00 28.35
C ASN A 85 -6.86 -1.30 28.45
N PRO A 86 -7.01 -1.87 29.67
CA PRO A 86 -7.71 -3.14 29.88
C PRO A 86 -9.16 -3.14 29.38
N ASP A 87 -9.87 -2.01 29.48
CA ASP A 87 -11.26 -1.90 29.03
C ASP A 87 -11.35 -1.95 27.51
N LEU A 88 -10.53 -1.14 26.82
CA LEU A 88 -10.45 -1.16 25.36
C LEU A 88 -10.04 -2.54 24.84
N TYR A 89 -9.04 -3.16 25.45
CA TYR A 89 -8.59 -4.50 25.10
C TYR A 89 -9.71 -5.54 25.24
N ARG A 90 -10.42 -5.55 26.39
CA ARG A 90 -11.54 -6.47 26.61
C ARG A 90 -12.67 -6.26 25.62
N ILE A 91 -13.03 -5.01 25.31
CA ILE A 91 -14.07 -4.69 24.33
C ILE A 91 -13.68 -5.22 22.94
N LEU A 92 -12.44 -5.03 22.51
CA LEU A 92 -11.96 -5.49 21.20
C LEU A 92 -11.94 -7.01 21.07
N LEU A 93 -11.71 -7.74 22.16
CA LEU A 93 -11.71 -9.21 22.19
C LEU A 93 -13.10 -9.82 22.39
N GLN A 94 -14.14 -9.02 22.63
CA GLN A 94 -15.49 -9.56 22.70
C GLN A 94 -15.91 -10.09 21.32
N PRO A 95 -16.63 -11.23 21.29
CA PRO A 95 -17.21 -11.71 20.04
C PRO A 95 -18.13 -10.62 19.49
N LYS A 96 -17.99 -10.29 18.19
CA LYS A 96 -18.95 -9.42 17.53
C LYS A 96 -20.35 -10.01 17.73
N PRO A 97 -21.36 -9.22 18.15
CA PRO A 97 -22.71 -9.73 18.32
C PRO A 97 -23.15 -10.33 16.99
N ALA A 98 -23.56 -11.60 17.05
CA ALA A 98 -24.02 -12.33 15.90
C ALA A 98 -25.34 -11.70 15.43
N ASN A 99 -25.27 -10.76 14.49
CA ASN A 99 -26.33 -10.58 13.49
C ASN A 99 -26.28 -11.71 12.43
N ILE A 100 -25.84 -12.91 12.85
CA ILE A 100 -25.98 -14.14 12.10
C ILE A 100 -27.16 -14.85 12.76
N PRO A 101 -28.31 -14.96 12.09
CA PRO A 101 -29.47 -15.62 12.68
C PRO A 101 -29.09 -17.04 13.12
N PRO A 102 -29.62 -17.54 14.26
CA PRO A 102 -29.27 -18.84 14.80
C PRO A 102 -29.37 -19.92 13.72
N ALA A 103 -28.46 -20.89 13.71
CA ALA A 103 -28.37 -21.92 12.67
C ALA A 103 -29.69 -22.69 12.40
N LYS A 104 -30.65 -22.66 13.33
CA LYS A 104 -32.03 -23.15 13.14
C LYS A 104 -32.82 -22.30 12.13
N GLU A 105 -32.74 -20.97 12.20
CA GLU A 105 -33.43 -20.05 11.28
C GLU A 105 -32.86 -20.13 9.85
N ILE A 106 -31.55 -20.35 9.70
CA ILE A 106 -30.91 -20.56 8.39
C ILE A 106 -31.44 -21.86 7.76
N LYS A 107 -31.55 -22.95 8.54
CA LYS A 107 -32.11 -24.22 8.06
C LYS A 107 -33.59 -24.12 7.68
N GLU A 108 -34.37 -23.36 8.44
CA GLU A 108 -35.80 -23.17 8.19
C GLU A 108 -36.06 -22.30 6.96
N LYS A 109 -35.28 -21.22 6.77
CA LYS A 109 -35.33 -20.40 5.55
C LYS A 109 -34.94 -21.17 4.29
N LEU A 110 -33.91 -22.02 4.37
CA LEU A 110 -33.51 -22.88 3.25
C LEU A 110 -34.56 -23.94 2.93
N LYS A 111 -35.31 -24.44 3.92
CA LYS A 111 -36.37 -25.42 3.70
C LYS A 111 -37.58 -24.81 2.97
N ASN A 112 -37.91 -23.56 3.28
CA ASN A 112 -39.00 -22.81 2.62
C ASN A 112 -38.61 -22.22 1.25
N GLN A 113 -37.34 -22.26 0.87
CA GLN A 113 -36.86 -21.76 -0.43
C GLN A 113 -36.94 -22.82 -1.54
N TYR A 114 -37.13 -24.09 -1.18
CA TYR A 114 -37.21 -25.24 -2.09
C TYR A 114 -38.51 -26.07 -1.93
N SER A 115 -39.55 -25.50 -1.33
CA SER A 115 -40.94 -25.97 -1.40
C SER A 115 -41.79 -24.91 -2.06
#